data_AF-A0A8T5UFJ3-F1
#
_entry.id   AF-A0A8T5UFJ3-F1
#
_cell.length_a   1.000
_cell.length_b   1.000
_cell.length_c   1.000
_cell.angle_alpha   90.00
_cell.angle_beta   90.00
_cell.angle_gamma   90.00
#
_symmetry.space_group_name_H-M   'P 1'
#
loop_
_entity.id
_entity.type
_entity.pdbx_description
1 polymer ?
#
loop_
_entity_poly.entity_id
_entity_poly.type
_entity_poly.pdbx_seq_one_letter_code
_entity_poly.pdbx_strand_id
1 'polypeptide(L)'
;MIVNTERYILCKLGGFDLSSPEIVISYPTLDPALSESEDLLSKCLPTGIKSGDFAVNKYSKCNLLSYAFKIEHQEERNDLLTISILIKKKLNVEIYKPVLENIVSTLNYCGLLTEQILVDYIQTIYEGINQEKLVLVDDVPIDLSIIFKDIKSKLYKPRPEVKGSFF
;
A
#
# COMPACT_ATOMS: atom_id res chain seq x y z
N MET A 1 9.98 -13.38 -13.64
CA MET A 1 9.62 -12.24 -12.77
C MET A 1 8.35 -12.62 -12.02
N ILE A 2 8.41 -12.76 -10.69
CA ILE A 2 7.22 -13.06 -9.88
C ILE A 2 6.54 -11.73 -9.61
N VAL A 3 5.41 -11.47 -10.26
CA VAL A 3 4.58 -10.29 -9.99
C VAL A 3 3.62 -10.67 -8.86
N ASN A 4 3.85 -10.09 -7.69
CA ASN A 4 3.10 -10.32 -6.46
C ASN A 4 1.86 -9.41 -6.39
N THR A 5 2.03 -8.13 -6.73
CA THR A 5 0.97 -7.12 -6.80
C THR A 5 0.71 -6.73 -8.25
N GLU A 6 -0.56 -6.70 -8.64
CA GLU A 6 -0.98 -6.38 -10.00
C GLU A 6 -0.98 -4.88 -10.26
N ARG A 7 -1.39 -4.07 -9.27
CA ARG A 7 -1.44 -2.61 -9.36
C ARG A 7 -1.17 -1.93 -8.02
N TYR A 8 -0.71 -0.69 -8.12
CA TYR A 8 -0.65 0.33 -7.09
C TYR A 8 -1.59 1.47 -7.49
N ILE A 9 -2.34 2.00 -6.54
CA ILE A 9 -3.31 3.08 -6.77
C ILE A 9 -3.16 4.07 -5.61
N LEU A 10 -2.98 5.34 -5.94
CA LEU A 10 -3.00 6.44 -4.98
C LEU A 10 -4.34 7.16 -5.09
N CYS A 11 -5.06 7.24 -3.97
CA CYS A 11 -6.28 8.02 -3.87
C CYS A 11 -6.12 9.17 -2.89
N LYS A 12 -6.88 10.25 -3.11
CA LYS A 12 -6.91 11.42 -2.24
C LYS A 12 -8.35 11.83 -1.94
N LEU A 13 -8.58 12.27 -0.71
CA LEU A 13 -9.69 13.10 -0.30
C LEU A 13 -9.09 14.40 0.25
N GLY A 14 -9.29 15.49 -0.48
CA GLY A 14 -8.75 16.80 -0.10
C GLY A 14 -9.34 17.33 1.21
N GLY A 15 -8.55 18.09 1.97
CA GLY A 15 -8.94 18.69 3.24
C GLY A 15 -9.92 19.87 3.14
N PHE A 16 -10.32 20.28 1.95
CA PHE A 16 -11.16 21.47 1.72
C PHE A 16 -12.65 21.13 1.53
N ASP A 17 -13.51 22.13 1.68
CA ASP A 17 -14.96 21.98 1.51
C ASP A 17 -15.32 21.53 0.09
N LEU A 18 -16.30 20.62 -0.02
CA LEU A 18 -16.76 19.99 -1.28
C LEU A 18 -15.72 19.09 -1.98
N SER A 19 -14.64 18.72 -1.30
CA SER A 19 -13.72 17.72 -1.85
C SER A 19 -14.42 16.38 -2.06
N SER A 20 -14.13 15.76 -3.20
CA SER A 20 -14.57 14.40 -3.52
C SER A 20 -13.35 13.49 -3.54
N PRO A 21 -13.49 12.21 -3.15
CA PRO A 21 -12.40 11.26 -3.34
C PRO A 21 -12.04 11.16 -4.83
N GLU A 22 -10.75 11.06 -5.12
CA GLU A 22 -10.25 10.91 -6.49
C GLU A 22 -9.08 9.91 -6.55
N ILE A 23 -8.86 9.32 -7.72
CA ILE A 23 -7.65 8.56 -8.02
C ILE A 23 -6.62 9.54 -8.58
N VAL A 24 -5.54 9.77 -7.84
CA VAL A 24 -4.46 10.68 -8.24
C VAL A 24 -3.60 10.02 -9.32
N ILE A 25 -3.18 8.78 -9.08
CA ILE A 25 -2.34 8.02 -10.02
C ILE A 25 -2.48 6.52 -9.77
N SER A 26 -2.13 5.73 -10.78
CA SER A 26 -2.01 4.28 -10.67
C SER A 26 -0.84 3.75 -11.48
N TYR A 27 -0.25 2.64 -11.01
CA TYR A 27 0.80 1.94 -11.73
C TYR A 27 0.64 0.41 -11.62
N PRO A 28 0.68 -0.35 -12.73
CA PRO A 28 0.55 0.14 -14.11
C PRO A 28 -0.72 0.97 -14.32
N THR A 29 -0.67 1.91 -15.26
CA THR A 29 -1.74 2.88 -15.53
C THR A 29 -3.10 2.17 -15.70
N LEU A 30 -4.11 2.67 -15.01
CA LEU A 30 -5.49 2.22 -15.17
C LEU A 30 -6.04 2.63 -16.54
N ASP A 31 -6.90 1.79 -17.10
CA ASP A 31 -7.72 2.21 -18.23
C ASP A 31 -8.61 3.38 -17.78
N PRO A 32 -8.82 4.42 -18.60
CA PRO A 32 -9.62 5.59 -18.25
C PRO A 32 -11.04 5.24 -17.73
N ALA A 33 -11.66 4.21 -18.33
CA ALA A 33 -12.97 3.71 -17.90
C ALA A 33 -12.98 3.06 -16.50
N LEU A 34 -11.81 2.59 -16.02
CA LEU A 34 -11.64 2.03 -14.68
C LEU A 34 -11.21 3.08 -13.66
N SER A 35 -10.48 4.12 -14.08
CA SER A 35 -10.14 5.24 -13.20
C SER A 35 -11.36 6.08 -12.79
N GLU A 36 -12.42 6.06 -13.60
CA GLU A 36 -13.72 6.68 -13.28
C GLU A 36 -14.68 5.73 -12.54
N SER A 37 -14.24 4.53 -12.17
CA SER A 37 -15.10 3.56 -11.50
C SER A 37 -15.31 3.92 -10.02
N GLU A 38 -16.52 4.37 -9.68
CA GLU A 38 -16.94 4.59 -8.28
C GLU A 38 -16.76 3.34 -7.41
N ASP A 39 -16.90 2.13 -7.97
CA ASP A 39 -16.67 0.87 -7.25
C ASP A 39 -15.20 0.69 -6.83
N LEU A 40 -14.25 1.06 -7.69
CA LEU A 40 -12.83 0.97 -7.34
C LEU A 40 -12.46 2.04 -6.30
N LEU A 41 -12.92 3.26 -6.50
CA LEU A 41 -12.65 4.39 -5.62
C LEU A 41 -13.20 4.16 -4.20
N SER A 42 -14.46 3.72 -4.09
CA SER A 42 -15.08 3.40 -2.80
C SER A 42 -14.42 2.22 -2.07
N LYS A 43 -13.69 1.36 -2.77
CA LYS A 43 -12.88 0.28 -2.18
C LYS A 43 -11.47 0.75 -1.79
N CYS A 44 -10.89 1.70 -2.53
CA CYS A 44 -9.60 2.30 -2.23
C CYS A 44 -9.71 3.26 -1.03
N LEU A 45 -10.78 4.03 -0.95
CA LEU A 45 -11.04 5.03 0.08
C LEU A 45 -12.47 4.86 0.62
N PRO A 46 -12.72 3.83 1.44
CA PRO A 46 -14.06 3.55 1.96
C PRO A 46 -14.51 4.59 2.97
N THR A 47 -15.82 4.84 3.02
CA THR A 47 -16.42 5.80 3.94
C THR A 47 -16.06 5.48 5.39
N GLY A 48 -15.58 6.49 6.11
CA GLY A 48 -15.23 6.38 7.53
C GLY A 48 -13.81 5.90 7.82
N ILE A 49 -12.98 5.63 6.80
CA ILE A 49 -11.57 5.29 6.97
C ILE A 49 -10.79 6.45 7.62
N LYS A 50 -9.90 6.13 8.55
CA LYS A 50 -9.04 7.10 9.25
C LYS A 50 -7.57 6.85 8.95
N SER A 51 -6.75 7.85 9.21
CA SER A 51 -5.28 7.71 9.14
C SER A 51 -4.80 6.57 10.04
N GLY A 52 -3.94 5.71 9.52
CA GLY A 52 -3.44 4.50 10.18
C GLY A 52 -4.30 3.26 9.93
N ASP A 53 -5.51 3.41 9.38
CA ASP A 53 -6.38 2.26 9.12
C ASP A 53 -5.96 1.50 7.86
N PHE A 54 -6.21 0.19 7.90
CA PHE A 54 -6.16 -0.68 6.73
C PHE A 54 -7.58 -1.10 6.33
N ALA A 55 -7.87 -1.05 5.03
CA ALA A 55 -9.05 -1.68 4.45
C ALA A 55 -8.64 -2.83 3.54
N VAL A 56 -9.32 -3.97 3.65
CA VAL A 56 -9.12 -5.12 2.75
C VAL A 56 -10.42 -5.43 2.04
N ASN A 57 -10.48 -5.11 0.76
CA ASN A 57 -11.65 -5.27 -0.08
C ASN A 57 -11.39 -6.30 -1.18
N LYS A 58 -12.46 -6.90 -1.72
CA LYS A 58 -12.36 -7.75 -2.91
C LYS A 58 -12.58 -6.89 -4.16
N TYR A 59 -11.67 -7.01 -5.12
CA TYR A 59 -11.81 -6.39 -6.43
C TYR A 59 -11.48 -7.42 -7.52
N SER A 60 -12.48 -7.75 -8.33
CA SER A 60 -12.42 -8.84 -9.30
C SER A 60 -11.94 -10.17 -8.66
N LYS A 61 -10.81 -10.72 -9.10
CA LYS A 61 -10.22 -11.97 -8.57
C LYS A 61 -9.10 -11.72 -7.55
N CYS A 62 -8.92 -10.48 -7.11
CA CYS A 62 -7.81 -10.05 -6.26
C CYS A 62 -8.31 -9.43 -4.95
N ASN A 63 -7.40 -9.31 -3.98
CA ASN A 63 -7.63 -8.57 -2.76
C ASN A 63 -7.01 -7.18 -2.93
N LEU A 64 -7.79 -6.13 -2.73
CA LEU A 64 -7.32 -4.76 -2.66
C LEU A 64 -7.01 -4.44 -1.19
N LEU A 65 -5.74 -4.17 -0.90
CA LEU A 65 -5.31 -3.68 0.41
C LEU A 65 -5.07 -2.18 0.31
N SER A 66 -5.79 -1.39 1.09
CA SER A 66 -5.65 0.05 1.16
C SER A 66 -5.12 0.45 2.53
N TYR A 67 -4.10 1.30 2.57
CA TYR A 67 -3.58 1.91 3.78
C TYR A 67 -3.81 3.41 3.74
N ALA A 68 -4.50 3.94 4.75
CA ALA A 68 -4.84 5.36 4.84
C ALA A 68 -3.84 6.13 5.69
N PHE A 69 -3.46 7.32 5.24
CA PHE A 69 -2.55 8.21 5.95
C PHE A 69 -2.90 9.67 5.64
N LYS A 70 -2.34 10.59 6.43
CA LYS A 70 -2.53 12.03 6.24
C LYS A 70 -1.27 12.67 5.70
N ILE A 71 -1.46 13.68 4.86
CA ILE A 71 -0.42 14.66 4.55
C ILE A 71 -0.80 15.94 5.28
N GLU A 72 0.12 16.43 6.11
CA GLU A 72 -0.11 17.63 6.92
C GLU A 72 0.09 18.89 6.09
N HIS A 73 -0.84 19.83 6.23
CA HIS A 73 -0.74 21.17 5.64
C HIS A 73 -0.64 22.19 6.77
N GLN A 74 0.16 23.24 6.58
CA GLN A 74 0.39 24.23 7.63
C GLN A 74 -0.83 25.12 7.90
N GLU A 75 -1.66 25.37 6.88
CA GLU A 75 -2.76 26.33 6.95
C GLU A 75 -4.14 25.73 6.64
N GLU A 76 -4.18 24.49 6.14
CA GLU A 76 -5.41 23.81 5.76
C GLU A 76 -5.61 22.53 6.56
N ARG A 77 -6.82 21.98 6.51
CA ARG A 77 -7.06 20.64 7.06
C ARG A 77 -6.23 19.63 6.27
N ASN A 78 -5.63 18.68 6.97
CA ASN A 78 -4.83 17.63 6.36
C ASN A 78 -5.60 16.87 5.28
N ASP A 79 -4.93 16.56 4.17
CA ASP A 79 -5.45 15.66 3.16
C ASP A 79 -5.43 14.23 3.69
N LEU A 80 -6.45 13.44 3.32
CA LEU A 80 -6.49 12.01 3.58
C LEU A 80 -6.17 11.27 2.29
N LEU A 81 -5.05 10.54 2.28
CA LEU A 81 -4.65 9.74 1.14
C LEU A 81 -4.72 8.25 1.47
N THR A 82 -4.96 7.44 0.45
CA THR A 82 -4.81 5.99 0.56
C THR A 82 -3.86 5.47 -0.50
N ILE A 83 -2.94 4.61 -0.06
CA ILE A 83 -2.12 3.79 -0.93
C ILE A 83 -2.79 2.42 -1.00
N SER A 84 -3.21 2.03 -2.19
CA SER A 84 -3.92 0.77 -2.42
C SER A 84 -3.14 -0.14 -3.34
N ILE A 85 -3.00 -1.42 -2.96
CA ILE A 85 -2.35 -2.44 -3.77
C ILE A 85 -3.29 -3.59 -4.09
N LEU A 86 -3.26 -4.02 -5.35
CA LEU A 86 -4.04 -5.15 -5.82
C LEU A 86 -3.20 -6.42 -5.71
N ILE A 87 -3.52 -7.27 -4.74
CA ILE A 87 -2.79 -8.49 -4.39
C ILE A 87 -3.51 -9.70 -4.97
N LYS A 88 -2.78 -10.59 -5.63
CA LYS A 88 -3.35 -11.85 -6.14
C LYS A 88 -3.94 -12.70 -5.01
N LYS A 89 -5.11 -13.30 -5.22
CA LYS A 89 -5.87 -14.07 -4.20
C LYS A 89 -5.08 -15.14 -3.44
N LYS A 90 -4.03 -15.71 -4.06
CA LYS A 90 -3.21 -16.77 -3.45
C LYS A 90 -2.17 -16.24 -2.45
N LEU A 91 -1.94 -14.93 -2.42
CA LEU A 91 -0.93 -14.31 -1.57
C LEU A 91 -1.55 -13.83 -0.25
N ASN A 92 -0.77 -13.90 0.81
CA ASN A 92 -1.20 -13.47 2.13
C ASN A 92 -1.11 -11.94 2.24
N VAL A 93 -2.28 -11.29 2.36
CA VAL A 93 -2.41 -9.82 2.47
C VAL A 93 -1.70 -9.27 3.72
N GLU A 94 -1.63 -10.06 4.79
CA GLU A 94 -0.98 -9.64 6.05
C GLU A 94 0.51 -9.36 5.89
N ILE A 95 1.15 -9.90 4.84
CA ILE A 95 2.56 -9.60 4.54
C ILE A 95 2.73 -8.14 4.12
N TYR A 96 1.74 -7.57 3.42
CA TYR A 96 1.90 -6.27 2.78
C TYR A 96 1.47 -5.09 3.64
N LYS A 97 0.66 -5.31 4.68
CA LYS A 97 0.30 -4.26 5.64
C LYS A 97 1.53 -3.55 6.24
N PRO A 98 2.46 -4.26 6.90
CA PRO A 98 3.67 -3.64 7.45
C PRO A 98 4.60 -3.06 6.39
N VAL A 99 4.55 -3.56 5.15
CA VAL A 99 5.33 -2.99 4.02
C VAL A 99 4.81 -1.60 3.68
N LEU A 100 3.49 -1.43 3.51
CA LEU A 100 2.89 -0.13 3.23
C LEU A 100 3.07 0.85 4.38
N GLU A 101 2.85 0.40 5.62
CA GLU A 101 3.06 1.21 6.81
C GLU A 101 4.51 1.69 6.93
N ASN A 102 5.49 0.83 6.64
CA ASN A 102 6.89 1.20 6.70
C ASN A 102 7.27 2.22 5.62
N ILE A 103 6.79 2.07 4.38
CA ILE A 103 7.03 3.04 3.31
C ILE A 103 6.53 4.42 3.74
N VAL A 104 5.26 4.51 4.16
CA VAL A 104 4.66 5.79 4.57
C VAL A 104 5.34 6.35 5.81
N SER A 105 5.64 5.53 6.81
CA SER A 105 6.29 5.98 8.05
C SER A 105 7.71 6.48 7.80
N THR A 106 8.46 5.82 6.91
CA THR A 106 9.83 6.24 6.55
C THR A 106 9.80 7.56 5.79
N LEU A 107 8.92 7.70 4.80
CA LEU A 107 8.74 8.96 4.07
C LEU A 107 8.31 10.10 5.01
N ASN A 108 7.40 9.82 5.96
CA ASN A 108 6.95 10.82 6.92
C ASN A 108 8.09 11.24 7.86
N TYR A 109 8.84 10.27 8.39
CA TYR A 109 9.97 10.54 9.28
C TYR A 109 11.06 11.37 8.61
N CYS A 110 11.30 11.13 7.31
CA CYS A 110 12.27 11.88 6.51
C CYS A 110 11.74 13.22 5.98
N GLY A 111 10.47 13.57 6.23
CA GLY A 111 9.86 14.80 5.70
C GLY A 111 9.61 14.78 4.19
N LEU A 112 9.56 13.59 3.58
CA LEU A 112 9.35 13.38 2.13
C LEU A 112 7.91 12.95 1.79
N LEU A 113 7.04 12.75 2.79
CA LEU A 113 5.67 12.31 2.54
C LEU A 113 4.82 13.44 1.95
N THR A 114 4.84 13.55 0.63
CA THR A 114 4.02 14.47 -0.15
C THR A 114 3.34 13.74 -1.30
N GLU A 115 2.24 14.31 -1.82
CA GLU A 115 1.54 13.75 -2.99
C GLU A 115 2.49 13.63 -4.19
N GLN A 116 3.29 14.67 -4.44
CA GLN A 116 4.22 14.72 -5.56
C GLN A 116 5.28 13.61 -5.47
N ILE A 117 5.88 13.39 -4.30
CA ILE A 117 6.86 12.31 -4.10
C ILE A 117 6.22 10.94 -4.35
N LEU A 118 4.98 10.72 -3.88
CA LEU A 118 4.28 9.46 -4.13
C LEU A 118 3.95 9.27 -5.61
N VAL A 119 3.61 10.33 -6.34
CA VAL A 119 3.36 10.32 -7.78
C VAL A 119 4.64 9.99 -8.55
N ASP A 120 5.74 10.69 -8.26
CA ASP A 120 6.99 10.55 -8.98
C ASP A 120 7.63 9.17 -8.77
N TYR A 121 7.46 8.60 -7.58
CA TYR A 121 8.07 7.32 -7.19
C TYR A 121 7.12 6.12 -7.20
N ILE A 122 5.86 6.26 -7.67
CA ILE A 122 4.88 5.16 -7.64
C ILE A 122 5.39 3.90 -8.35
N GLN A 123 6.06 4.07 -9.49
CA GLN A 123 6.64 2.97 -10.26
C GLN A 123 7.76 2.29 -9.46
N THR A 124 8.69 3.08 -8.91
CA THR A 124 9.82 2.56 -8.13
C THR A 124 9.33 1.80 -6.90
N ILE A 125 8.32 2.31 -6.21
CA ILE A 125 7.69 1.65 -5.06
C ILE A 125 7.01 0.34 -5.49
N TYR A 126 6.24 0.36 -6.58
CA TYR A 126 5.59 -0.83 -7.13
C TYR A 126 6.60 -1.93 -7.50
N GLU A 127 7.68 -1.55 -8.17
CA GLU A 127 8.74 -2.48 -8.55
C GLU A 127 9.49 -3.03 -7.34
N GLY A 128 9.81 -2.18 -6.36
CA GLY A 128 10.46 -2.58 -5.12
C GLY A 128 9.64 -3.59 -4.31
N ILE A 129 8.33 -3.36 -4.19
CA ILE A 129 7.41 -4.29 -3.51
C ILE A 129 7.35 -5.63 -4.26
N ASN A 130 7.23 -5.61 -5.58
CA ASN A 130 7.16 -6.82 -6.40
C ASN A 130 8.47 -7.63 -6.41
N GLN A 131 9.61 -6.93 -6.37
CA GLN A 131 10.93 -7.56 -6.33
C GLN A 131 11.42 -7.87 -4.91
N GLU A 132 10.73 -7.37 -3.89
CA GLU A 132 11.12 -7.43 -2.48
C GLU A 132 12.53 -6.85 -2.24
N LYS A 133 12.80 -5.69 -2.84
CA LYS A 133 14.12 -5.03 -2.84
C LYS A 133 14.07 -3.64 -2.23
N LEU A 134 15.26 -3.12 -1.95
CA LEU A 134 15.48 -1.73 -1.56
C LEU A 134 14.91 -0.77 -2.61
N VAL A 135 14.15 0.22 -2.13
CA VAL A 135 13.61 1.34 -2.90
C VAL A 135 14.38 2.60 -2.50
N LEU A 136 14.75 3.42 -3.47
CA LEU A 136 15.31 4.76 -3.23
C LEU A 136 14.26 5.81 -3.59
N VAL A 137 13.92 6.67 -2.64
CA VAL A 137 13.06 7.85 -2.83
C VAL A 137 13.87 9.07 -2.40
N ASP A 138 14.23 9.96 -3.33
CA ASP A 138 15.15 11.10 -3.06
C ASP A 138 16.35 10.72 -2.18
N ASP A 139 17.11 9.70 -2.61
CA ASP A 139 18.28 9.16 -1.89
C ASP A 139 18.00 8.55 -0.51
N VAL A 140 16.75 8.52 -0.05
CA VAL A 140 16.34 7.81 1.18
C VAL A 140 16.11 6.33 0.86
N PRO A 141 16.88 5.42 1.48
CA PRO A 141 16.72 3.99 1.30
C PRO A 141 15.59 3.43 2.14
N ILE A 142 14.66 2.71 1.49
CA ILE A 142 13.62 1.92 2.13
C ILE A 142 13.91 0.45 1.83
N ASP A 143 14.51 -0.26 2.79
CA ASP A 143 14.89 -1.67 2.60
C ASP A 143 13.70 -2.61 2.83
N LEU A 144 12.93 -2.85 1.76
CA LEU A 144 11.81 -3.77 1.80
C LEU A 144 12.25 -5.23 1.98
N SER A 145 13.49 -5.58 1.62
CA SER A 145 13.96 -6.97 1.68
C SER A 145 14.05 -7.48 3.11
N ILE A 146 14.52 -6.63 4.04
CA ILE A 146 14.57 -6.92 5.47
C ILE A 146 13.14 -7.10 6.01
N ILE A 147 12.24 -6.20 5.64
CA ILE A 147 10.85 -6.23 6.10
C ILE A 147 10.16 -7.53 5.66
N PHE A 148 10.24 -7.87 4.37
CA PHE A 148 9.67 -9.11 3.85
C PHE A 148 10.27 -10.34 4.53
N LYS A 149 11.60 -10.37 4.75
CA LYS A 149 12.28 -11.48 5.43
C LYS A 149 11.78 -11.65 6.87
N ASP A 150 11.69 -10.55 7.61
CA ASP A 150 11.25 -10.56 9.01
C ASP A 150 9.81 -11.05 9.13
N ILE A 151 8.91 -10.57 8.28
CA ILE A 151 7.49 -10.97 8.31
C ILE A 151 7.33 -12.43 7.90
N LYS A 152 8.00 -12.86 6.83
CA LYS A 152 7.97 -14.26 6.39
C LYS A 152 8.50 -15.18 7.49
N SER A 153 9.56 -14.80 8.20
CA SER A 153 10.07 -15.60 9.32
C SER A 153 9.06 -15.76 10.46
N LYS A 154 8.25 -14.73 10.73
CA LYS A 154 7.21 -14.76 11.78
C LYS A 154 6.00 -15.59 11.37
N LEU A 155 5.59 -15.51 10.10
CA LEU A 155 4.39 -16.20 9.58
C LEU A 155 4.65 -17.66 9.22
N TYR A 156 5.86 -17.99 8.73
CA TYR A 156 6.25 -19.32 8.29
C TYR A 156 7.12 -20.06 9.32
N LYS A 157 6.98 -19.75 10.61
CA LYS A 157 7.70 -20.51 11.66
C LYS A 157 7.50 -22.01 11.41
N PRO A 158 8.58 -22.80 11.31
CA PRO A 158 8.46 -24.23 11.10
C PRO A 158 7.60 -24.79 12.23
N ARG A 159 6.55 -25.54 11.87
CA ARG A 159 5.79 -26.31 12.85
C ARG A 159 6.81 -27.15 13.64
N PRO A 160 6.75 -27.19 14.98
CA PRO A 160 7.62 -28.08 15.73
C PRO A 160 7.40 -29.50 15.21
N GLU A 161 8.48 -30.19 14.85
CA GLU A 161 8.41 -31.62 14.57
C GLU A 161 7.87 -32.30 15.82
N VAL A 162 6.64 -32.77 15.75
CA VAL A 162 6.07 -33.58 16.82
C VAL A 162 6.83 -34.90 16.80
N LYS A 163 7.89 -35.01 17.60
CA LYS A 163 8.53 -36.29 17.93
C LYS A 163 7.60 -37.07 18.86
N GLY A 164 6.48 -37.53 18.33
CA GLY A 164 5.61 -38.49 18.98
C GLY A 164 6.04 -39.90 18.56
N SER A 165 6.98 -40.49 19.29
CA SER A 165 7.09 -41.95 19.33
C SER A 165 5.87 -42.48 20.07
N PHE A 166 4.88 -42.98 19.34
CA PHE A 166 3.97 -43.98 19.87
C PHE A 166 4.44 -45.33 19.33
N PHE A 167 5.35 -45.95 20.09
CA PHE A 167 5.62 -47.38 20.05
C PHE A 167 4.97 -48.01 21.27
#